data_AF-A0A524CIB7-F1
#
_entry.id   AF-A0A524CIB7-F1
#
_cell.length_a   1.000
_cell.length_b   1.000
_cell.length_c   1.000
_cell.angle_alpha   90.00
_cell.angle_beta   90.00
_cell.angle_gamma   90.00
#
_symmetry.space_group_name_H-M   'P 1'
#
loop_
_entity.id
_entity.type
_entity.pdbx_description
1 polymer ?
#
loop_
_entity_poly.entity_id
_entity_poly.type
_entity_poly.pdbx_seq_one_letter_code
_entity_poly.pdbx_strand_id
1 'polypeptide(L)'
;MKRRNKLRKNLIIIFLSISYIIVILFSWSYYPSYKLWKSIDIIISETFFKISVFRLIHLMIGFPLFIFGMINVIEIININQKAQLRKNVPLYLLKDGYYSKVRHPMYTMIILIQFSLFFSLCSLLGILFSLFFTFLFMIFGLYEEKYQLLPILGEAYKNYSNELKQRFFFYPIKEGLLFLHFFMFIGAFL
;
A
#
# COMPACT_ATOMS: atom_id res chain seq x y z
N MET A 1 -18.26 -19.19 -16.22
CA MET A 1 -18.06 -17.82 -15.68
C MET A 1 -16.81 -17.66 -14.79
N LYS A 2 -16.58 -18.51 -13.77
CA LYS A 2 -15.42 -18.39 -12.84
C LYS A 2 -14.03 -18.34 -13.51
N ARG A 3 -13.78 -19.13 -14.57
CA ARG A 3 -12.49 -19.17 -15.28
C ARG A 3 -12.14 -17.85 -16.00
N ARG A 4 -13.13 -17.18 -16.60
CA ARG A 4 -12.94 -15.88 -17.28
C ARG A 4 -12.56 -14.77 -16.29
N ASN A 5 -13.18 -14.76 -15.10
CA ASN A 5 -12.86 -13.76 -14.06
C ASN A 5 -11.45 -13.96 -13.49
N LYS A 6 -11.00 -15.21 -13.30
CA LYS A 6 -9.64 -15.51 -12.85
C LYS A 6 -8.59 -15.05 -13.88
N LEU A 7 -8.81 -15.33 -15.16
CA LEU A 7 -7.90 -14.90 -16.23
C LEU A 7 -7.79 -13.37 -16.29
N ARG A 8 -8.93 -12.65 -16.24
CA ARG A 8 -8.95 -11.19 -16.23
C ARG A 8 -8.19 -10.61 -15.03
N LYS A 9 -8.36 -11.18 -13.83
CA LYS A 9 -7.61 -10.77 -12.63
C LYS A 9 -6.10 -10.93 -12.83
N ASN A 10 -5.67 -12.07 -13.37
CA ASN A 10 -4.25 -12.32 -13.61
C ASN A 10 -3.66 -11.35 -14.64
N LEU A 11 -4.37 -11.07 -15.73
CA LEU A 11 -3.92 -10.10 -16.75
C LEU A 11 -3.77 -8.70 -16.18
N ILE A 12 -4.71 -8.26 -15.32
CA ILE A 12 -4.62 -6.96 -14.63
C ILE A 12 -3.39 -6.91 -13.72
N ILE A 13 -3.14 -7.97 -12.93
CA ILE A 13 -1.97 -8.02 -12.05
C ILE A 13 -0.68 -7.97 -12.88
N ILE A 14 -0.56 -8.78 -13.93
CA ILE A 14 0.61 -8.79 -14.82
C ILE A 14 0.86 -7.41 -15.43
N PHE A 15 -0.19 -6.78 -15.96
CA PHE A 15 -0.10 -5.44 -16.54
C PHE A 15 0.41 -4.43 -15.51
N LEU A 16 -0.18 -4.40 -14.31
CA LEU A 16 0.23 -3.50 -13.24
C LEU A 16 1.65 -3.77 -12.73
N SER A 17 2.08 -5.04 -12.67
CA SER A 17 3.47 -5.42 -12.35
C SER A 17 4.44 -4.85 -13.36
N ILE A 18 4.15 -5.00 -14.65
CA ILE A 18 5.00 -4.48 -15.73
C ILE A 18 5.04 -2.95 -15.66
N SER A 19 3.89 -2.29 -15.50
CA SER A 19 3.82 -0.84 -15.33
C SER A 19 4.62 -0.36 -14.12
N TYR A 20 4.54 -1.07 -13.00
CA TYR A 20 5.33 -0.76 -11.80
C TYR A 20 6.84 -0.81 -12.09
N ILE A 21 7.33 -1.89 -12.70
CA ILE A 21 8.75 -2.04 -13.04
C ILE A 21 9.20 -0.92 -13.99
N ILE A 22 8.41 -0.63 -15.03
CA ILE A 22 8.71 0.45 -15.98
C ILE A 22 8.78 1.80 -15.26
N VAL A 23 7.82 2.11 -14.38
CA VAL A 23 7.80 3.37 -13.62
C VAL A 23 9.02 3.49 -12.71
N ILE A 24 9.44 2.42 -12.02
CA ILE A 24 10.62 2.44 -11.15
C ILE A 24 11.89 2.64 -11.99
N LEU A 25 12.08 1.85 -13.05
CA LEU A 25 13.25 1.95 -13.92
C LEU A 25 13.34 3.34 -14.57
N PHE A 26 12.24 3.84 -15.11
CA PHE A 26 12.18 5.19 -15.66
C PHE A 26 12.51 6.23 -14.59
N SER A 27 11.90 6.14 -13.41
CA SER A 27 12.18 7.08 -12.32
C SER A 27 13.66 7.08 -11.91
N TRP A 28 14.33 5.93 -11.92
CA TRP A 28 15.76 5.84 -11.64
C TRP A 28 16.67 6.54 -12.67
N SER A 29 16.18 6.77 -13.89
CA SER A 29 16.87 7.55 -14.93
C SER A 29 16.75 9.06 -14.73
N TYR A 30 15.60 9.54 -14.22
CA TYR A 30 15.33 10.98 -14.08
C TYR A 30 15.66 11.53 -12.69
N TYR A 31 15.45 10.73 -11.66
CA TYR A 31 15.75 11.14 -10.30
C TYR A 31 17.18 10.70 -9.95
N PRO A 32 18.16 11.63 -9.89
CA PRO A 32 19.46 11.30 -9.35
C PRO A 32 19.23 10.76 -7.95
N SER A 33 19.89 9.66 -7.59
CA SER A 33 19.77 9.00 -6.29
C SER A 33 19.95 10.03 -5.17
N TYR A 34 18.84 10.59 -4.68
CA TYR A 34 18.88 11.57 -3.61
C TYR A 34 19.18 10.82 -2.32
N LYS A 35 20.48 10.80 -2.02
CA LYS A 35 21.13 10.58 -0.71
C LYS A 35 20.99 9.23 -0.01
N LEU A 36 20.09 8.32 -0.40
CA LEU A 36 20.03 7.03 0.30
C LEU A 36 21.25 6.14 -0.03
N TRP A 37 21.93 5.69 1.02
CA TRP A 37 23.04 4.73 1.02
C TRP A 37 24.31 5.22 0.30
N LYS A 38 24.43 6.51 0.01
CA LYS A 38 25.41 7.04 -0.95
C LYS A 38 26.87 6.70 -0.60
N SER A 39 27.24 6.68 0.68
CA SER A 39 28.61 6.39 1.13
C SER A 39 28.99 4.92 1.04
N ILE A 40 28.01 4.01 1.01
CA ILE A 40 28.23 2.56 1.02
C ILE A 40 27.64 1.85 -0.21
N ASP A 41 26.95 2.57 -1.09
CA ASP A 41 26.30 1.98 -2.26
C ASP A 41 27.32 1.59 -3.33
N ILE A 42 27.10 0.44 -3.94
CA ILE A 42 27.96 -0.13 -4.98
C ILE A 42 27.20 -0.09 -6.30
N ILE A 43 27.76 0.64 -7.26
CA ILE A 43 27.20 0.76 -8.61
C ILE A 43 27.57 -0.48 -9.41
N ILE A 44 26.56 -1.20 -9.92
CA ILE A 44 26.73 -2.43 -10.71
C ILE A 44 26.79 -2.11 -12.20
N SER A 45 25.97 -1.16 -12.65
CA SER A 45 25.89 -0.76 -14.06
C SER A 45 25.57 0.71 -14.20
N GLU A 46 26.25 1.39 -15.12
CA GLU A 46 26.05 2.81 -15.45
C GLU A 46 25.46 3.02 -16.85
N THR A 47 25.06 1.96 -17.56
CA THR A 47 24.63 2.05 -18.97
C THR A 47 23.28 2.78 -19.13
N PHE A 48 22.19 2.03 -19.34
CA PHE A 48 20.86 2.61 -19.61
C PHE A 48 20.12 3.04 -18.34
N PHE A 49 20.37 2.32 -17.25
CA PHE A 49 19.84 2.63 -15.92
C PHE A 49 21.01 2.53 -14.95
N LYS A 50 21.20 3.55 -14.11
CA LYS A 50 22.16 3.47 -13.01
C LYS A 50 21.65 2.46 -11.99
N ILE A 51 22.16 1.24 -12.02
CA ILE A 51 21.76 0.15 -11.14
C ILE A 51 22.80 0.03 -10.04
N SER A 52 22.33 0.04 -8.79
CA SER A 52 23.16 -0.15 -7.61
C SER A 52 22.60 -1.26 -6.72
N VAL A 53 23.44 -1.78 -5.83
CA VAL A 53 23.05 -2.85 -4.90
C VAL A 53 21.82 -2.43 -4.08
N PHE A 54 21.82 -1.22 -3.52
CA PHE A 54 20.68 -0.78 -2.71
C PHE A 54 19.42 -0.55 -3.54
N ARG A 55 19.52 -0.05 -4.78
CA ARG A 55 18.36 0.05 -5.70
C ARG A 55 17.73 -1.32 -5.95
N LEU A 56 18.55 -2.36 -6.15
CA LEU A 56 18.05 -3.74 -6.31
C LEU A 56 17.40 -4.28 -5.03
N ILE A 57 18.01 -4.07 -3.86
CA ILE A 57 17.41 -4.48 -2.57
C ILE A 57 16.04 -3.82 -2.38
N HIS A 58 15.94 -2.51 -2.63
CA HIS A 58 14.68 -1.80 -2.49
C HIS A 58 13.62 -2.34 -3.44
N LEU A 59 13.99 -2.60 -4.69
CA LEU A 59 13.09 -3.20 -5.68
C LEU A 59 12.66 -4.62 -5.29
N MET A 60 13.59 -5.45 -4.81
CA MET A 60 13.32 -6.84 -4.43
C MET A 60 12.40 -6.97 -3.22
N ILE A 61 12.38 -5.98 -2.33
CA ILE A 61 11.45 -5.94 -1.18
C ILE A 61 10.15 -5.23 -1.56
N GLY A 62 10.23 -4.07 -2.21
CA GLY A 62 9.08 -3.27 -2.58
C GLY A 62 8.17 -3.96 -3.59
N PHE A 63 8.72 -4.66 -4.58
CA PHE A 63 7.89 -5.32 -5.60
C PHE A 63 6.98 -6.43 -5.03
N PRO A 64 7.45 -7.39 -4.21
CA PRO A 64 6.58 -8.35 -3.54
C PRO A 64 5.51 -7.70 -2.67
N LEU A 65 5.84 -6.64 -1.92
CA LEU A 65 4.88 -5.91 -1.09
C LEU A 65 3.80 -5.22 -1.94
N PHE A 66 4.18 -4.66 -3.08
CA PHE A 66 3.26 -4.09 -4.05
C PHE A 66 2.27 -5.14 -4.56
N ILE A 67 2.76 -6.31 -4.99
CA ILE A 67 1.91 -7.42 -5.47
C ILE A 67 0.97 -7.92 -4.37
N PHE A 68 1.50 -8.12 -3.17
CA PHE A 68 0.72 -8.52 -2.01
C PHE A 68 -0.41 -7.50 -1.76
N GLY A 69 -0.09 -6.21 -1.67
CA GLY A 69 -1.08 -5.16 -1.49
C GLY A 69 -2.15 -5.16 -2.58
N MET A 70 -1.75 -5.25 -3.86
CA MET A 70 -2.67 -5.27 -4.99
C MET A 70 -3.66 -6.44 -4.95
N ILE A 71 -3.18 -7.66 -4.66
CA ILE A 71 -4.02 -8.85 -4.58
C ILE A 71 -5.08 -8.68 -3.48
N ASN A 72 -4.67 -8.19 -2.31
CA ASN A 72 -5.54 -7.98 -1.16
C ASN A 72 -6.53 -6.83 -1.42
N VAL A 73 -6.12 -5.71 -2.02
CA VAL A 73 -7.04 -4.62 -2.41
C VAL A 73 -8.13 -5.14 -3.34
N ILE A 74 -7.76 -5.90 -4.39
CA ILE A 74 -8.74 -6.45 -5.33
C ILE A 74 -9.74 -7.36 -4.59
N GLU A 75 -9.27 -8.18 -3.65
CA GLU A 75 -10.15 -9.04 -2.86
C GLU A 75 -11.10 -8.23 -1.97
N ILE A 76 -10.59 -7.24 -1.24
CA ILE A 76 -11.37 -6.37 -0.36
C ILE A 76 -12.42 -5.59 -1.16
N ILE A 77 -12.06 -5.06 -2.35
CA ILE A 77 -13.02 -4.40 -3.24
C ILE A 77 -14.16 -5.36 -3.63
N ASN A 78 -13.84 -6.61 -3.97
CA ASN A 78 -14.87 -7.60 -4.31
C ASN A 78 -15.79 -7.94 -3.12
N ILE A 79 -15.26 -7.95 -1.89
CA ILE A 79 -16.06 -8.13 -0.67
C ILE A 79 -16.97 -6.91 -0.47
N ASN A 80 -16.42 -5.70 -0.56
CA ASN A 80 -17.15 -4.45 -0.38
C ASN A 80 -18.30 -4.29 -1.38
N GLN A 81 -18.06 -4.63 -2.66
CA GLN A 81 -19.09 -4.56 -3.70
C GLN A 81 -20.28 -5.48 -3.40
N LYS A 82 -20.05 -6.65 -2.79
CA LYS A 82 -21.13 -7.57 -2.39
C LYS A 82 -21.92 -7.08 -1.17
N ALA A 83 -21.33 -6.20 -0.36
CA ALA A 83 -21.94 -5.64 0.84
C ALA A 83 -22.59 -4.26 0.61
N GLN A 84 -22.64 -3.78 -0.63
CA GLN A 84 -23.23 -2.48 -0.99
C GLN A 84 -24.63 -2.66 -1.59
N LEU A 85 -25.59 -1.86 -1.12
CA LEU A 85 -26.93 -1.76 -1.72
C LEU A 85 -26.90 -0.90 -3.00
N ARG A 86 -26.19 0.22 -2.91
CA ARG A 86 -25.89 1.16 -4.02
C ARG A 86 -24.49 1.72 -3.80
N LYS A 87 -23.94 2.42 -4.80
CA LYS A 87 -22.61 3.02 -4.70
C LYS A 87 -22.48 3.84 -3.41
N ASN A 88 -21.48 3.50 -2.60
CA ASN A 88 -21.17 4.15 -1.31
C ASN A 88 -22.27 4.06 -0.23
N VAL A 89 -23.20 3.11 -0.32
CA VAL A 89 -24.18 2.85 0.76
C VAL A 89 -24.11 1.36 1.14
N PRO A 90 -23.54 1.05 2.33
CA PRO A 90 -23.46 -0.33 2.81
C PRO A 90 -24.86 -0.88 3.10
N LEU A 91 -25.11 -2.12 2.70
CA LEU A 91 -26.32 -2.88 3.02
C LEU A 91 -26.26 -3.43 4.46
N TYR A 92 -25.07 -3.86 4.88
CA TYR A 92 -24.80 -4.39 6.21
C TYR A 92 -23.35 -4.15 6.60
N LEU A 93 -23.06 -4.31 7.89
CA LEU A 93 -21.71 -4.15 8.44
C LEU A 93 -20.87 -5.41 8.22
N LEU A 94 -19.71 -5.24 7.59
CA LEU A 94 -18.71 -6.31 7.45
C LEU A 94 -17.90 -6.43 8.75
N LYS A 95 -17.90 -7.62 9.36
CA LYS A 95 -17.12 -7.92 10.57
C LYS A 95 -16.11 -9.06 10.40
N ASP A 96 -16.18 -9.81 9.30
CA ASP A 96 -15.38 -11.03 9.11
C ASP A 96 -14.13 -10.80 8.24
N GLY A 97 -13.22 -11.77 8.28
CA GLY A 97 -12.05 -11.82 7.40
C GLY A 97 -11.10 -10.64 7.58
N TYR A 98 -11.03 -9.75 6.60
CA TYR A 98 -10.21 -8.53 6.69
C TYR A 98 -10.75 -7.54 7.73
N TYR A 99 -12.08 -7.48 7.87
CA TYR A 99 -12.76 -6.55 8.76
C TYR A 99 -12.80 -7.02 10.22
N SER A 100 -12.40 -8.26 10.52
CA SER A 100 -12.21 -8.71 11.91
C SER A 100 -10.86 -8.25 12.50
N LYS A 101 -9.92 -7.86 11.64
CA LYS A 101 -8.56 -7.47 12.04
C LYS A 101 -8.43 -5.96 12.21
N VAL A 102 -9.01 -5.20 11.27
CA VAL A 102 -8.95 -3.73 11.23
C VAL A 102 -10.22 -3.19 10.57
N ARG A 103 -10.62 -1.97 10.92
CA ARG A 103 -11.86 -1.37 10.37
C ARG A 103 -11.73 -0.89 8.93
N HIS A 104 -10.53 -0.53 8.49
CA HIS A 104 -10.23 -0.07 7.13
C HIS A 104 -9.11 -0.90 6.47
N PRO A 105 -9.38 -2.17 6.15
CA PRO A 105 -8.38 -3.03 5.53
C PRO A 105 -8.01 -2.55 4.12
N MET A 106 -8.94 -1.91 3.40
CA MET A 106 -8.66 -1.36 2.06
C MET A 106 -7.59 -0.25 2.10
N TYR A 107 -7.76 0.75 2.99
CA TYR A 107 -6.76 1.82 3.12
C TYR A 107 -5.40 1.28 3.56
N THR A 108 -5.38 0.25 4.40
CA THR A 108 -4.14 -0.43 4.82
C THR A 108 -3.36 -0.96 3.63
N MET A 109 -4.05 -1.65 2.72
CA MET A 109 -3.40 -2.22 1.54
C MET A 109 -3.06 -1.15 0.50
N ILE A 110 -3.85 -0.09 0.36
CA ILE A 110 -3.52 1.07 -0.48
C ILE A 110 -2.26 1.78 0.04
N ILE A 111 -2.15 1.98 1.36
CA ILE A 111 -0.97 2.55 1.99
C ILE A 111 0.24 1.64 1.75
N LEU A 112 0.09 0.32 1.88
CA LEU A 112 1.16 -0.63 1.59
C LEU A 112 1.60 -0.56 0.12
N ILE A 113 0.68 -0.48 -0.83
CA ILE A 113 0.97 -0.33 -2.27
C ILE A 113 1.78 0.95 -2.52
N GLN A 114 1.32 2.07 -1.99
CA GLN A 114 1.99 3.36 -2.17
C GLN A 114 3.36 3.37 -1.52
N PHE A 115 3.45 2.88 -0.28
CA PHE A 115 4.72 2.70 0.40
C PHE A 115 5.69 1.86 -0.43
N SER A 116 5.24 0.73 -0.97
CA SER A 116 6.05 -0.17 -1.80
C SER A 116 6.58 0.51 -3.07
N LEU A 117 5.78 1.40 -3.68
CA LEU A 117 6.22 2.20 -4.82
C LEU A 117 7.34 3.17 -4.41
N PHE A 118 7.10 3.98 -3.38
CA PHE A 118 8.07 4.98 -2.93
C PHE A 118 9.34 4.38 -2.31
N PHE A 119 9.22 3.24 -1.64
CA PHE A 119 10.35 2.47 -1.12
C PHE A 119 11.27 2.03 -2.26
N SER A 120 10.72 1.48 -3.34
CA SER A 120 11.50 1.05 -4.52
C SER A 120 12.19 2.18 -5.28
N LEU A 121 11.80 3.45 -5.06
CA LEU A 121 12.52 4.58 -5.62
C LEU A 121 13.89 4.80 -4.97
N CYS A 122 14.16 4.21 -3.80
CA CYS A 122 15.41 4.36 -3.05
C CYS A 122 15.81 5.85 -2.92
N SER A 123 14.87 6.66 -2.40
CA SER A 123 14.99 8.13 -2.38
C SER A 123 14.38 8.72 -1.11
N LEU A 124 15.03 9.73 -0.54
CA LEU A 124 14.52 10.49 0.60
C LEU A 124 13.15 11.15 0.30
N LEU A 125 12.96 11.65 -0.92
CA LEU A 125 11.66 12.19 -1.35
C LEU A 125 10.58 11.09 -1.36
N GLY A 126 10.96 9.86 -1.69
CA GLY A 126 10.08 8.69 -1.58
C GLY A 126 9.54 8.52 -0.15
N ILE A 127 10.42 8.61 0.86
CA ILE A 127 10.03 8.54 2.28
C ILE A 127 9.01 9.64 2.63
N LEU A 128 9.27 10.87 2.21
CA LEU A 128 8.39 12.00 2.50
C LEU A 128 7.01 11.81 1.83
N PHE A 129 6.98 11.38 0.58
CA PHE A 129 5.72 11.08 -0.11
C PHE A 129 4.99 9.88 0.51
N SER A 130 5.68 8.82 0.91
CA SER A 130 5.04 7.66 1.56
C SER A 130 4.38 8.06 2.88
N LEU A 131 5.05 8.87 3.70
CA LEU A 131 4.49 9.41 4.95
C LEU A 131 3.31 10.34 4.69
N PHE A 132 3.44 11.25 3.71
CA PHE A 132 2.37 12.17 3.32
C PHE A 132 1.11 11.43 2.88
N PHE A 133 1.23 10.49 1.94
CA PHE A 133 0.09 9.71 1.46
C PHE A 133 -0.49 8.80 2.56
N THR A 134 0.35 8.23 3.42
CA THR A 134 -0.11 7.46 4.59
C THR A 134 -1.03 8.31 5.45
N PHE A 135 -0.59 9.52 5.81
CA PHE A 135 -1.38 10.44 6.61
C PHE A 135 -2.69 10.83 5.92
N LEU A 136 -2.63 11.13 4.61
CA LEU A 136 -3.81 11.47 3.81
C LEU A 136 -4.85 10.34 3.80
N PHE A 137 -4.44 9.09 3.59
CA PHE A 137 -5.37 7.94 3.60
C PHE A 137 -5.96 7.67 5.00
N MET A 138 -5.20 7.93 6.07
CA MET A 138 -5.77 7.87 7.41
C MET A 138 -6.87 8.93 7.61
N ILE A 139 -6.66 10.16 7.13
CA ILE A 139 -7.69 11.21 7.18
C ILE A 139 -8.94 10.77 6.41
N PHE A 140 -8.78 10.20 5.21
CA PHE A 140 -9.90 9.70 4.42
C PHE A 140 -10.68 8.60 5.15
N GLY A 141 -10.00 7.67 5.82
CA GLY A 141 -10.68 6.69 6.66
C GLY A 141 -11.48 7.32 7.79
N LEU A 142 -10.90 8.29 8.51
CA LEU A 142 -11.61 9.01 9.57
C LEU A 142 -12.84 9.77 9.05
N TYR A 143 -12.72 10.37 7.88
CA TYR A 143 -13.81 11.05 7.20
C TYR A 143 -14.92 10.06 6.82
N GLU A 144 -14.56 8.90 6.28
CA GLU A 144 -15.50 7.83 5.95
C GLU A 144 -16.24 7.30 7.19
N GLU A 145 -15.55 7.05 8.31
CA GLU A 145 -16.19 6.63 9.57
C GLU A 145 -17.24 7.67 10.01
N LYS A 146 -16.86 8.95 10.02
CA LYS A 146 -17.68 10.03 10.59
C LYS A 146 -18.88 10.40 9.72
N TYR A 147 -18.69 10.49 8.41
CA TYR A 147 -19.68 11.08 7.51
C TYR A 147 -20.41 10.05 6.64
N GLN A 148 -19.97 8.80 6.61
CA GLN A 148 -20.63 7.75 5.83
C GLN A 148 -21.07 6.58 6.72
N LEU A 149 -20.15 5.95 7.44
CA LEU A 149 -20.47 4.72 8.17
C LEU A 149 -21.34 4.98 9.40
N LEU A 150 -20.97 5.95 10.24
CA LEU A 150 -21.74 6.25 11.45
C LEU A 150 -23.16 6.75 11.17
N PRO A 151 -23.42 7.68 10.22
CA PRO A 151 -24.78 8.11 9.91
C PRO A 151 -25.68 7.01 9.33
N ILE A 152 -25.10 6.06 8.58
CA ILE A 152 -25.87 5.00 7.90
C ILE A 152 -26.11 3.80 8.82
N LEU A 153 -25.07 3.36 9.55
CA LEU A 153 -25.10 2.13 10.34
C LEU A 153 -25.32 2.37 11.83
N GLY A 154 -25.24 3.62 12.29
CA GLY A 154 -25.60 4.06 13.63
C GLY A 154 -24.92 3.24 14.74
N GLU A 155 -25.75 2.70 15.63
CA GLU A 155 -25.30 1.97 16.82
C GLU A 155 -24.54 0.68 16.48
N ALA A 156 -24.91 -0.02 15.41
CA ALA A 156 -24.21 -1.24 14.99
C ALA A 156 -22.73 -0.95 14.68
N TYR A 157 -22.45 0.17 14.01
CA TYR A 157 -21.08 0.59 13.72
C TYR A 157 -20.35 1.12 14.96
N LYS A 158 -21.05 1.80 15.88
CA LYS A 158 -20.49 2.24 17.15
C LYS A 158 -20.03 1.05 18.01
N ASN A 159 -20.85 0.01 18.10
CA ASN A 159 -20.52 -1.22 18.84
C ASN A 159 -19.32 -1.93 18.22
N TYR A 160 -19.30 -2.08 16.90
CA TYR A 160 -18.14 -2.63 16.18
C TYR A 160 -16.87 -1.80 16.38
N SER A 161 -16.96 -0.47 16.36
CA SER A 161 -15.82 0.42 16.61
C SER A 161 -15.32 0.34 18.05
N ASN A 162 -16.18 -0.06 18.98
CA ASN A 162 -15.82 -0.32 20.36
C ASN A 162 -15.14 -1.68 20.55
N GLU A 163 -15.62 -2.71 19.86
CA GLU A 163 -15.03 -4.05 19.85
C GLU A 163 -13.64 -4.03 19.18
N LEU A 164 -13.54 -3.45 18.00
CA LEU A 164 -12.31 -3.46 17.19
C LEU A 164 -11.68 -2.07 17.14
N LYS A 165 -10.79 -1.77 18.09
CA LYS A 165 -10.13 -0.45 18.18
C LYS A 165 -9.18 -0.14 17.03
N GLN A 166 -8.63 -1.15 16.37
CA GLN A 166 -7.65 -0.97 15.30
C GLN A 166 -8.31 -0.45 14.00
N ARG A 167 -7.95 0.77 13.59
CA ARG A 167 -8.48 1.41 12.37
C ARG A 167 -7.84 0.91 11.09
N PHE A 168 -6.52 1.01 11.00
CA PHE A 168 -5.79 0.83 9.74
C PHE A 168 -4.89 -0.40 9.82
N PHE A 169 -3.73 -0.34 10.46
CA PHE A 169 -2.74 -1.40 10.35
C PHE A 169 -2.95 -2.54 11.35
N PHE A 170 -2.94 -3.80 10.94
CA PHE A 170 -2.78 -4.89 11.90
C PHE A 170 -1.28 -5.11 12.20
N TYR A 171 -0.98 -5.74 13.34
CA TYR A 171 0.34 -5.70 13.97
C TYR A 171 1.53 -5.99 13.03
N PRO A 172 1.58 -7.09 12.26
CA PRO A 172 2.71 -7.38 11.38
C PRO A 172 2.96 -6.31 10.29
N ILE A 173 1.90 -5.73 9.70
CA ILE A 173 2.08 -4.68 8.67
C ILE A 173 2.60 -3.40 9.31
N LYS A 174 2.06 -3.03 10.48
CA LYS A 174 2.48 -1.83 11.20
C LYS A 174 3.98 -1.88 11.50
N GLU A 175 4.44 -2.95 12.14
CA GLU A 175 5.83 -3.09 12.54
C GLU A 175 6.76 -3.23 11.32
N GLY A 176 6.33 -3.93 10.27
CA GLY A 176 7.08 -4.01 9.01
C GLY A 176 7.24 -2.65 8.34
N LEU A 177 6.18 -1.84 8.26
CA LEU A 177 6.25 -0.49 7.71
C LEU A 177 7.16 0.41 8.55
N LEU A 178 7.06 0.37 9.88
CA LEU A 178 7.92 1.14 10.76
C LEU A 178 9.40 0.77 10.59
N PHE A 179 9.70 -0.53 10.58
CA PHE A 179 11.05 -1.04 10.33
C PHE A 179 11.61 -0.56 8.99
N LEU A 180 10.84 -0.63 7.91
CA LEU A 180 11.31 -0.22 6.59
C LEU A 180 11.45 1.31 6.46
N HIS A 181 10.61 2.11 7.11
CA HIS A 181 10.83 3.56 7.19
C HIS A 181 12.11 3.89 7.96
N PHE A 182 12.35 3.21 9.09
CA PHE A 182 13.58 3.38 9.87
C PHE A 182 14.82 2.97 9.08
N PHE A 183 14.75 1.85 8.34
CA PHE A 183 15.79 1.42 7.41
C PHE A 183 16.11 2.51 6.37
N MET A 184 15.09 3.05 5.67
CA MET A 184 15.32 4.13 4.71
C MET A 184 15.85 5.41 5.38
N PHE A 185 15.42 5.70 6.61
CA PHE A 185 15.90 6.86 7.37
C PHE A 185 17.39 6.73 7.69
N ILE A 186 17.86 5.58 8.17
CA ILE A 186 19.30 5.30 8.35
C ILE A 186 20.03 5.49 7.02
N GLY A 187 19.48 4.93 5.95
CA GLY A 187 20.02 5.09 4.61
C GLY A 187 20.20 6.55 4.19
N ALA A 188 19.43 7.51 4.71
CA ALA A 188 19.60 8.91 4.34
C ALA A 188 20.87 9.56 4.92
N PHE A 189 21.49 8.95 5.92
CA PHE A 189 22.72 9.42 6.57
C PHE A 189 23.96 8.61 6.19
N LEU A 190 23.76 7.48 5.51
CA LEU A 190 24.83 6.68 4.92
C LEU A 190 24.86 7.00 3.43
#